data_AF-A0AAD2JK67-F1
#
_entry.id   AF-A0AAD2JK67-F1
#
_cell.length_a   1.000
_cell.length_b   1.000
_cell.length_c   1.000
_cell.angle_alpha   90.00
_cell.angle_beta   90.00
_cell.angle_gamma   90.00
#
_symmetry.space_group_name_H-M   'P 1'
#
loop_
_entity.id
_entity.type
_entity.pdbx_description
1 polymer ?
#
loop_
_entity_poly.entity_id
_entity_poly.type
_entity_poly.pdbx_seq_one_letter_code
_entity_poly.pdbx_strand_id
1 'polypeptide(L)'
;MKLLSTSLFFAYVAPSVYSQTNSTNQTLTNTTNTTEPEVCPCRFEGNDDDDCIVYGSLDGDLKAWPKADQACLDAYQIKVDAPDPSSTCLNANSFVLALRLGDLSSSQAKFGLGTPYGGFFEESPMNAMLPVLKESITIAGTTYDCEASSSNCYNAMKPYFESNAMGMQEMEDVCDTLQGTVFVARETEQSVLRTRLCTEYREPATIVSACSDIFDALEPELVKFSTKTCGGFGTGPGSRTLPGCSASTDAATSLGSGYNLFLVLASSIVGLLVLV
;
A
#
# COMPACT_ATOMS: atom_id res chain seq x y z
N MET A 1 60.94 8.00 -8.01
CA MET A 1 60.98 6.99 -6.92
C MET A 1 60.18 7.58 -5.75
N LYS A 2 59.06 7.05 -5.26
CA LYS A 2 58.40 5.75 -5.32
C LYS A 2 56.89 5.98 -5.54
N LEU A 3 56.27 5.22 -6.44
CA LEU A 3 54.82 5.09 -6.56
C LEU A 3 54.36 4.06 -5.52
N LEU A 4 53.44 4.45 -4.63
CA LEU A 4 52.71 3.52 -3.78
C LEU A 4 51.32 3.31 -4.41
N SER A 5 51.18 2.14 -5.02
CA SER A 5 49.93 1.59 -5.53
C SER A 5 49.17 0.94 -4.37
N THR A 6 48.00 1.47 -4.04
CA THR A 6 47.06 0.84 -3.11
C THR A 6 45.94 0.19 -3.92
N SER A 7 46.00 -1.13 -4.02
CA SER A 7 44.96 -1.98 -4.60
C SER A 7 43.76 -2.04 -3.64
N LEU A 8 42.59 -1.58 -4.08
CA LEU A 8 41.31 -1.81 -3.40
C LEU A 8 40.80 -3.21 -3.80
N PHE A 9 40.76 -4.14 -2.84
CA PHE A 9 40.04 -5.40 -2.98
C PHE A 9 38.53 -5.14 -2.77
N PHE A 10 37.72 -5.27 -3.82
CA PHE A 10 36.28 -5.44 -3.69
C PHE A 10 35.99 -6.92 -3.40
N ALA A 11 35.71 -7.24 -2.14
CA ALA A 11 35.09 -8.52 -1.78
C ALA A 11 33.59 -8.43 -2.10
N TYR A 12 33.19 -9.05 -3.22
CA TYR A 12 31.79 -9.32 -3.55
C TYR A 12 31.28 -10.40 -2.57
N VAL A 13 30.45 -10.01 -1.61
CA VAL A 13 29.67 -10.96 -0.81
C VAL A 13 28.26 -11.00 -1.39
N ALA A 14 27.96 -12.04 -2.15
CA ALA A 14 26.59 -12.34 -2.54
C ALA A 14 25.80 -12.79 -1.29
N PRO A 15 24.61 -12.23 -1.00
CA PRO A 15 23.73 -12.84 -0.01
C PRO A 15 23.15 -14.12 -0.60
N SER A 16 23.44 -15.24 0.05
CA SER A 16 22.85 -16.55 -0.24
C SER A 16 21.39 -16.53 0.20
N VAL A 17 20.50 -16.74 -0.76
CA VAL A 17 19.08 -17.00 -0.57
C VAL A 17 18.93 -18.46 -0.14
N TYR A 18 18.55 -18.69 1.12
CA TYR A 18 17.80 -19.86 1.54
C TYR A 18 17.18 -19.56 2.92
N SER A 19 15.89 -19.20 2.93
CA SER A 19 15.06 -19.47 4.10
C SER A 19 13.88 -20.29 3.60
N GLN A 20 13.90 -21.58 3.93
CA GLN A 20 12.81 -22.51 3.70
C GLN A 20 11.62 -22.07 4.55
N THR A 21 10.51 -21.75 3.90
CA THR A 21 9.20 -21.58 4.51
C THR A 21 8.69 -22.94 5.00
N ASN A 22 9.01 -23.30 6.25
CA ASN A 22 8.19 -24.27 6.97
C ASN A 22 6.91 -23.56 7.42
N SER A 23 5.91 -23.57 6.54
CA SER A 23 4.53 -23.21 6.88
C SER A 23 3.95 -24.30 7.78
N THR A 24 4.14 -24.18 9.08
CA THR A 24 3.22 -24.80 10.04
C THR A 24 1.92 -24.00 9.98
N ASN A 25 0.92 -24.54 9.29
CA ASN A 25 -0.49 -24.16 9.44
C ASN A 25 -0.87 -24.33 10.91
N GLN A 26 -0.68 -23.30 11.73
CA GLN A 26 -1.30 -23.23 13.04
C GLN A 26 -2.74 -22.80 12.83
N THR A 27 -3.62 -23.79 12.63
CA THR A 27 -5.04 -23.63 12.91
C THR A 27 -5.17 -23.46 14.41
N LEU A 28 -5.24 -22.21 14.88
CA LEU A 28 -5.58 -21.93 16.28
C LEU A 28 -6.95 -22.54 16.56
N THR A 29 -6.95 -23.55 17.42
CA THR A 29 -8.17 -24.16 17.96
C THR A 29 -9.04 -23.09 18.59
N ASN A 30 -10.24 -23.00 18.05
CA ASN A 30 -11.35 -22.15 18.47
C ASN A 30 -11.60 -22.35 19.98
N THR A 31 -11.05 -21.47 20.81
CA THR A 31 -11.46 -21.39 22.21
C THR A 31 -12.78 -20.63 22.20
N THR A 32 -13.87 -21.39 22.29
CA THR A 32 -15.24 -20.89 22.38
C THR A 32 -15.46 -20.20 23.72
N ASN A 33 -14.99 -18.95 23.81
CA ASN A 33 -15.62 -17.96 24.67
C ASN A 33 -16.38 -17.00 23.75
N THR A 34 -17.69 -17.26 23.65
CA THR A 34 -18.70 -16.37 23.07
C THR A 34 -18.76 -15.05 23.83
N THR A 35 -17.86 -14.17 23.47
CA THR A 35 -18.05 -12.72 23.48
C THR A 35 -17.63 -12.31 22.09
N GLU A 36 -18.57 -11.82 21.27
CA GLU A 36 -18.17 -11.05 20.08
C GLU A 36 -17.07 -10.08 20.54
N PRO A 37 -15.94 -9.97 19.83
CA PRO A 37 -15.04 -8.86 20.11
C PRO A 37 -15.88 -7.59 20.00
N GLU A 38 -15.98 -6.84 21.11
CA GLU A 38 -16.81 -5.62 21.21
C GLU A 38 -16.37 -4.56 20.18
N VAL A 39 -15.18 -4.74 19.59
CA VAL A 39 -14.56 -3.81 18.65
C VAL A 39 -14.05 -4.57 17.41
N CYS A 40 -14.49 -4.12 16.24
CA CYS A 40 -14.22 -4.75 14.95
C CYS A 40 -12.86 -4.37 14.37
N PRO A 41 -12.26 -5.22 13.49
CA PRO A 41 -11.06 -4.83 12.75
C PRO A 41 -11.37 -3.65 11.83
N CYS A 42 -10.44 -2.69 11.75
CA CYS A 42 -10.51 -1.63 10.75
C CYS A 42 -10.42 -2.21 9.34
N ARG A 43 -11.34 -1.81 8.46
CA ARG A 43 -11.34 -2.17 7.03
C ARG A 43 -10.60 -1.13 6.20
N PHE A 44 -10.33 0.04 6.78
CA PHE A 44 -9.82 1.25 6.17
C PHE A 44 -10.70 1.81 5.04
N GLU A 45 -11.91 1.28 4.93
CA GLU A 45 -13.04 1.86 4.22
C GLU A 45 -13.46 3.12 5.01
N GLY A 46 -13.76 4.24 4.35
CA GLY A 46 -13.97 5.54 5.04
C GLY A 46 -15.16 5.61 6.02
N ASN A 47 -15.78 4.48 6.34
CA ASN A 47 -16.88 4.26 7.27
C ASN A 47 -16.49 3.37 8.47
N ASP A 48 -15.21 3.08 8.66
CA ASP A 48 -14.72 2.42 9.88
C ASP A 48 -15.15 3.19 11.13
N ASP A 49 -15.52 2.45 12.19
CA ASP A 49 -15.70 3.04 13.51
C ASP A 49 -14.42 3.74 13.98
N ASP A 50 -14.58 4.83 14.74
CA ASP A 50 -13.45 5.61 15.24
C ASP A 50 -12.53 4.77 16.14
N ASP A 51 -13.10 3.80 16.86
CA ASP A 51 -12.42 2.92 17.80
C ASP A 51 -12.04 1.55 17.24
N CYS A 52 -12.16 1.33 15.92
CA CYS A 52 -11.80 0.05 15.30
C CYS A 52 -10.35 -0.40 15.62
N ILE A 53 -10.12 -1.71 15.57
CA ILE A 53 -8.83 -2.33 15.91
C ILE A 53 -7.97 -2.56 14.68
N VAL A 54 -6.71 -2.17 14.75
CA VAL A 54 -5.69 -2.51 13.77
C VAL A 54 -4.91 -3.73 14.27
N TYR A 55 -4.87 -4.78 13.45
CA TYR A 55 -4.15 -6.00 13.77
C TYR A 55 -2.76 -6.05 13.13
N GLY A 56 -1.83 -6.73 13.78
CA GLY A 56 -0.58 -7.13 13.15
C GLY A 56 0.12 -8.27 13.88
N SER A 57 1.27 -8.70 13.35
CA SER A 57 1.99 -9.87 13.84
C SER A 57 3.24 -9.47 14.62
N LEU A 58 3.31 -9.80 15.91
CA LEU A 58 4.46 -9.56 16.76
C LEU A 58 4.93 -10.88 17.39
N ASP A 59 6.20 -11.24 17.15
CA ASP A 59 6.82 -12.50 17.63
C ASP A 59 6.04 -13.77 17.25
N GLY A 60 5.31 -13.74 16.13
CA GLY A 60 4.50 -14.86 15.67
C GLY A 60 3.09 -14.91 16.27
N ASP A 61 2.70 -13.94 17.09
CA ASP A 61 1.34 -13.79 17.60
C ASP A 61 0.60 -12.65 16.90
N LEU A 62 -0.71 -12.83 16.69
CA LEU A 62 -1.58 -11.75 16.24
C LEU A 62 -1.86 -10.81 17.42
N LYS A 63 -1.68 -9.51 17.22
CA LYS A 63 -1.86 -8.45 18.22
C LYS A 63 -2.85 -7.42 17.72
N ALA A 64 -3.66 -6.93 18.64
CA ALA A 64 -4.64 -5.89 18.44
C ALA A 64 -4.09 -4.58 19.01
N TRP A 65 -4.18 -3.50 18.23
CA TRP A 65 -3.85 -2.15 18.68
C TRP A 65 -4.96 -1.18 18.29
N PRO A 66 -5.17 -0.11 19.07
CA PRO A 66 -6.05 0.98 18.65
C PRO A 66 -5.55 1.57 17.32
N LYS A 67 -6.49 1.99 16.47
CA LYS A 67 -6.18 2.78 15.27
C LYS A 67 -5.66 4.15 15.70
N ALA A 68 -4.52 4.55 15.16
CA ALA A 68 -4.05 5.92 15.31
C ALA A 68 -4.93 6.87 14.51
N ASP A 69 -5.33 7.96 15.16
CA ASP A 69 -6.07 9.03 14.52
C ASP A 69 -5.17 9.83 13.54
N GLN A 70 -5.82 10.63 12.70
CA GLN A 70 -5.09 11.44 11.73
C GLN A 70 -4.19 12.49 12.41
N ALA A 71 -4.57 12.99 13.59
CA ALA A 71 -3.78 13.98 14.32
C ALA A 71 -2.42 13.41 14.76
N CYS A 72 -2.40 12.16 15.23
CA CYS A 72 -1.19 11.43 15.57
C CYS A 72 -0.32 11.15 14.33
N LEU A 73 -0.92 10.68 13.23
CA LEU A 73 -0.20 10.43 11.98
C LEU A 73 0.42 11.72 11.42
N ASP A 74 -0.33 12.82 11.41
CA ASP A 74 0.13 14.13 10.93
C ASP A 74 1.25 14.70 11.82
N ALA A 75 1.16 14.52 13.14
CA ALA A 75 2.20 14.96 14.08
C ALA A 75 3.55 14.26 13.81
N TYR A 76 3.52 13.01 13.37
CA TYR A 76 4.71 12.27 12.91
C TYR A 76 5.01 12.43 11.42
N GLN A 77 4.22 13.22 10.69
CA GLN A 77 4.33 13.42 9.24
C GLN A 77 4.26 12.09 8.46
N ILE A 78 3.48 11.14 8.96
CA ILE A 78 3.28 9.84 8.32
C ILE A 78 2.15 10.00 7.31
N LYS A 79 2.52 9.96 6.04
CA LYS A 79 1.58 9.91 4.92
C LYS A 79 2.14 9.00 3.84
N VAL A 80 1.40 7.97 3.47
CA VAL A 80 1.74 7.13 2.33
C VAL A 80 1.02 7.67 1.10
N ASP A 81 1.78 7.93 0.03
CA ASP A 81 1.22 8.42 -1.22
C ASP A 81 0.39 7.31 -1.88
N ALA A 82 -0.92 7.34 -1.67
CA ALA A 82 -1.89 6.56 -2.43
C ALA A 82 -2.90 7.51 -3.11
N PRO A 83 -3.13 7.36 -4.42
CA PRO A 83 -4.11 8.18 -5.12
C PRO A 83 -5.52 7.86 -4.61
N ASP A 84 -6.25 8.89 -4.17
CA ASP A 84 -7.67 8.74 -3.78
C ASP A 84 -8.53 8.44 -5.01
N PRO A 85 -9.13 7.25 -5.13
CA PRO A 85 -9.92 6.88 -6.29
C PRO A 85 -11.27 7.61 -6.35
N SER A 86 -11.75 8.23 -5.27
CA SER A 86 -13.11 8.76 -5.16
C SER A 86 -13.48 9.72 -6.29
N SER A 87 -12.54 10.59 -6.69
CA SER A 87 -12.74 11.54 -7.79
C SER A 87 -12.59 10.89 -9.17
N THR A 88 -11.65 9.94 -9.28
CA THR A 88 -11.32 9.23 -10.52
C THR A 88 -12.42 8.25 -10.92
N CYS A 89 -13.00 7.56 -9.95
CA CYS A 89 -13.95 6.47 -10.11
C CYS A 89 -15.41 6.91 -10.05
N LEU A 90 -15.68 8.21 -10.04
CA LEU A 90 -17.05 8.75 -9.96
C LEU A 90 -17.91 8.42 -11.19
N ASN A 91 -17.31 8.45 -12.38
CA ASN A 91 -17.96 8.14 -13.66
C ASN A 91 -16.92 8.00 -14.77
N ALA A 92 -17.34 7.47 -15.93
CA ALA A 92 -16.50 7.26 -17.10
C ALA A 92 -15.76 8.53 -17.56
N ASN A 93 -16.38 9.71 -17.46
CA ASN A 93 -15.73 10.96 -17.86
C ASN A 93 -14.58 11.34 -16.91
N SER A 94 -14.78 11.22 -15.59
CA SER A 94 -13.71 11.42 -14.60
C SER A 94 -12.59 10.41 -14.79
N PHE A 95 -12.94 9.14 -15.01
CA PHE A 95 -11.96 8.07 -15.21
C PHE A 95 -11.08 8.31 -16.43
N VAL A 96 -11.69 8.64 -17.58
CA VAL A 96 -10.96 8.97 -18.81
C VAL A 96 -10.11 10.23 -18.65
N LEU A 97 -10.58 11.23 -17.89
CA LEU A 97 -9.80 12.42 -17.60
C LEU A 97 -8.55 12.07 -16.76
N ALA A 98 -8.69 11.22 -15.75
CA ALA A 98 -7.57 10.73 -14.95
C ALA A 98 -6.59 9.88 -15.78
N LEU A 99 -7.09 9.08 -16.73
CA LEU A 99 -6.24 8.39 -17.71
C LEU A 99 -5.41 9.39 -18.53
N ARG A 100 -6.06 10.45 -19.04
CA ARG A 100 -5.46 11.49 -19.88
C ARG A 100 -4.44 12.35 -19.16
N LEU A 101 -4.73 12.74 -17.92
CA LEU A 101 -3.86 13.62 -17.12
C LEU A 101 -2.68 12.86 -16.49
N GLY A 102 -2.71 11.53 -16.52
CA GLY A 102 -1.65 10.69 -15.97
C GLY A 102 -1.80 10.42 -14.48
N ASP A 103 -2.94 10.78 -13.86
CA ASP A 103 -3.21 10.51 -12.44
C ASP A 103 -3.21 9.02 -12.12
N LEU A 104 -3.49 8.20 -13.14
CA LEU A 104 -3.46 6.74 -13.08
C LEU A 104 -2.13 6.14 -13.59
N SER A 105 -1.06 6.93 -13.77
CA SER A 105 0.21 6.49 -14.37
C SER A 105 0.98 5.44 -13.55
N SER A 106 0.71 5.33 -12.25
CA SER A 106 1.33 4.33 -11.37
C SER A 106 0.54 3.01 -11.28
N SER A 107 -0.67 2.92 -11.83
CA SER A 107 -1.46 1.70 -11.74
C SER A 107 -1.05 0.71 -12.84
N GLN A 108 -0.45 -0.42 -12.44
CA GLN A 108 -0.16 -1.55 -13.33
C GLN A 108 -1.42 -2.05 -14.09
N ALA A 109 -2.61 -1.69 -13.59
CA ALA A 109 -3.91 -1.97 -14.21
C ALA A 109 -4.10 -1.33 -15.61
N LYS A 110 -3.37 -0.25 -15.96
CA LYS A 110 -3.54 0.44 -17.26
C LYS A 110 -3.21 -0.42 -18.49
N PHE A 111 -2.27 -1.35 -18.39
CA PHE A 111 -1.85 -2.17 -19.54
C PHE A 111 -2.93 -3.17 -20.00
N GLY A 112 -3.86 -3.52 -19.10
CA GLY A 112 -4.97 -4.43 -19.39
C GLY A 112 -6.26 -3.74 -19.86
N LEU A 113 -6.30 -2.41 -19.97
CA LEU A 113 -7.51 -1.69 -20.38
C LEU A 113 -7.76 -1.84 -21.89
N GLY A 114 -8.93 -2.35 -22.25
CA GLY A 114 -9.43 -2.54 -23.61
C GLY A 114 -9.09 -3.90 -24.22
N THR A 115 -8.90 -4.97 -23.42
CA THR A 115 -8.21 -6.22 -23.87
C THR A 115 -9.14 -7.31 -24.45
N PRO A 116 -10.25 -6.96 -25.09
CA PRO A 116 -10.58 -7.66 -26.36
C PRO A 116 -10.45 -6.74 -27.58
N TYR A 117 -10.35 -5.43 -27.37
CA TYR A 117 -10.26 -4.43 -28.43
C TYR A 117 -8.81 -4.02 -28.79
N GLY A 118 -7.85 -4.84 -28.38
CA GLY A 118 -6.42 -4.64 -28.65
C GLY A 118 -5.70 -3.77 -27.62
N GLY A 119 -6.38 -3.33 -26.56
CA GLY A 119 -5.80 -2.51 -25.48
C GLY A 119 -5.58 -1.05 -25.89
N PHE A 120 -5.69 -0.13 -24.93
CA PHE A 120 -5.51 1.31 -25.19
C PHE A 120 -4.08 1.80 -25.02
N PHE A 121 -3.30 1.13 -24.19
CA PHE A 121 -1.97 1.58 -23.80
C PHE A 121 -0.90 0.52 -24.12
N GLU A 122 0.32 0.98 -24.28
CA GLU A 122 1.53 0.17 -24.46
C GLU A 122 2.65 0.63 -23.53
N GLU A 123 3.64 -0.22 -23.32
CA GLU A 123 4.80 0.07 -22.46
C GLU A 123 5.65 1.19 -23.06
N SER A 124 5.99 2.20 -22.26
CA SER A 124 6.95 3.21 -22.71
C SER A 124 8.32 2.57 -22.93
N PRO A 125 9.00 2.86 -24.06
CA PRO A 125 10.36 2.41 -24.27
C PRO A 125 11.36 3.03 -23.29
N MET A 126 10.99 4.12 -22.61
CA MET A 126 11.84 4.82 -21.64
C MET A 126 11.62 4.35 -20.20
N ASN A 127 10.43 3.80 -19.90
CA ASN A 127 10.10 3.27 -18.58
C ASN A 127 8.94 2.27 -18.71
N ALA A 128 9.21 0.98 -18.52
CA ALA A 128 8.21 -0.07 -18.61
C ALA A 128 7.03 0.08 -17.62
N MET A 129 7.17 0.92 -16.59
CA MET A 129 6.10 1.24 -15.65
C MET A 129 5.21 2.41 -16.08
N LEU A 130 5.55 3.11 -17.17
CA LEU A 130 4.78 4.23 -17.69
C LEU A 130 3.98 3.81 -18.92
N PRO A 131 2.64 3.69 -18.82
CA PRO A 131 1.80 3.38 -19.97
C PRO A 131 1.68 4.59 -20.91
N VAL A 132 1.82 4.35 -22.20
CA VAL A 132 1.68 5.35 -23.27
C VAL A 132 0.46 4.99 -24.11
N LEU A 133 -0.34 5.99 -24.49
CA LEU A 133 -1.47 5.78 -25.40
C LEU A 133 -0.95 5.27 -26.75
N LYS A 134 -1.51 4.17 -27.25
CA LYS A 134 -1.13 3.63 -28.57
C LYS A 134 -1.38 4.62 -29.68
N GLU A 135 -0.62 4.51 -30.77
CA GLU A 135 -0.81 5.30 -32.00
C GLU A 135 -2.22 5.14 -32.59
N SER A 136 -2.85 3.98 -32.43
CA SER A 136 -4.25 3.77 -32.77
C SER A 136 -4.93 2.81 -31.79
N ILE A 137 -6.23 3.02 -31.57
CA ILE A 137 -7.07 2.15 -30.76
C ILE A 137 -8.30 1.73 -31.56
N THR A 138 -8.84 0.55 -31.29
CA THR A 138 -10.12 0.13 -31.85
C THR A 138 -11.16 0.03 -30.74
N ILE A 139 -12.38 0.51 -30.96
CA ILE A 139 -13.49 0.38 -30.01
C ILE A 139 -14.73 0.01 -30.83
N ALA A 140 -15.37 -1.12 -30.49
CA ALA A 140 -16.55 -1.62 -31.18
C ALA A 140 -16.42 -1.68 -32.72
N GLY A 141 -15.23 -2.05 -33.21
CA GLY A 141 -14.93 -2.16 -34.65
C GLY A 141 -14.59 -0.85 -35.36
N THR A 142 -14.56 0.28 -34.66
CA THR A 142 -14.08 1.57 -35.20
C THR A 142 -12.67 1.84 -34.72
N THR A 143 -11.74 2.09 -35.65
CA THR A 143 -10.36 2.44 -35.34
C THR A 143 -10.19 3.96 -35.28
N TYR A 144 -9.53 4.45 -34.23
CA TYR A 144 -9.23 5.85 -33.98
C TYR A 144 -7.72 6.05 -34.06
N ASP A 145 -7.29 7.05 -34.82
CA ASP A 145 -5.90 7.48 -34.94
C ASP A 145 -5.58 8.49 -33.82
N CYS A 146 -4.75 8.04 -32.87
CA CYS A 146 -4.38 8.80 -31.69
C CYS A 146 -3.15 9.69 -31.93
N GLU A 147 -2.34 9.41 -32.95
CA GLU A 147 -1.28 10.32 -33.40
C GLU A 147 -1.88 11.58 -34.01
N ALA A 148 -2.91 11.42 -34.85
CA ALA A 148 -3.63 12.54 -35.44
C ALA A 148 -4.41 13.34 -34.39
N SER A 149 -5.02 12.67 -33.40
CA SER A 149 -5.70 13.34 -32.29
C SER A 149 -5.88 12.42 -31.07
N SER A 150 -5.00 12.57 -30.09
CA SER A 150 -5.13 11.89 -28.79
C SER A 150 -6.46 12.22 -28.10
N SER A 151 -6.96 13.44 -28.27
CA SER A 151 -8.25 13.86 -27.72
C SER A 151 -9.42 13.08 -28.32
N ASN A 152 -9.37 12.72 -29.61
CA ASN A 152 -10.40 11.89 -30.23
C ASN A 152 -10.41 10.48 -29.63
N CYS A 153 -9.22 9.90 -29.39
CA CYS A 153 -9.11 8.60 -28.74
C CYS A 153 -9.67 8.61 -27.32
N TYR A 154 -9.31 9.59 -26.49
CA TYR A 154 -9.90 9.72 -25.14
C TYR A 154 -11.42 9.94 -25.20
N ASN A 155 -11.93 10.75 -26.14
CA ASN A 155 -13.37 10.94 -26.29
C ASN A 155 -14.08 9.66 -26.74
N ALA A 156 -13.42 8.79 -27.52
CA ALA A 156 -13.94 7.48 -27.91
C ALA A 156 -13.93 6.46 -26.75
N MET A 157 -12.99 6.58 -25.81
CA MET A 157 -12.96 5.76 -24.60
C MET A 157 -14.12 6.06 -23.65
N LYS A 158 -14.65 7.29 -23.62
CA LYS A 158 -15.77 7.65 -22.72
C LYS A 158 -17.00 6.76 -22.91
N PRO A 159 -17.61 6.65 -24.11
CA PRO A 159 -18.76 5.78 -24.29
C PRO A 159 -18.42 4.31 -24.08
N TYR A 160 -17.16 3.90 -24.26
CA TYR A 160 -16.71 2.55 -23.91
C TYR A 160 -16.87 2.29 -22.41
N PHE A 161 -16.32 3.14 -21.55
CA PHE A 161 -16.44 2.99 -20.09
C PHE A 161 -17.85 3.32 -19.55
N GLU A 162 -18.68 4.05 -20.29
CA GLU A 162 -20.02 4.46 -19.86
C GLU A 162 -21.12 3.46 -20.25
N SER A 163 -20.98 2.77 -21.38
CA SER A 163 -22.10 2.00 -21.97
C SER A 163 -21.74 0.59 -22.45
N ASN A 164 -20.45 0.26 -22.56
CA ASN A 164 -20.02 -1.10 -22.90
C ASN A 164 -19.84 -1.90 -21.60
N ALA A 165 -20.49 -3.07 -21.50
CA ALA A 165 -20.40 -3.91 -20.31
C ALA A 165 -18.96 -4.31 -19.93
N MET A 166 -18.10 -4.59 -20.93
CA MET A 166 -16.70 -4.92 -20.67
C MET A 166 -15.91 -3.68 -20.22
N GLY A 167 -16.18 -2.52 -20.83
CA GLY A 167 -15.55 -1.26 -20.40
C GLY A 167 -15.94 -0.89 -18.97
N MET A 168 -17.22 -0.98 -18.62
CA MET A 168 -17.68 -0.73 -17.25
C MET A 168 -16.99 -1.65 -16.24
N GLN A 169 -16.88 -2.95 -16.54
CA GLN A 169 -16.18 -3.91 -15.67
C GLN A 169 -14.69 -3.58 -15.53
N GLU A 170 -13.99 -3.27 -16.63
CA GLU A 170 -12.58 -2.90 -16.57
C GLU A 170 -12.35 -1.64 -15.72
N MET A 171 -13.24 -0.64 -15.82
CA MET A 171 -13.19 0.55 -14.98
C MET A 171 -13.40 0.20 -13.50
N GLU A 172 -14.38 -0.65 -13.20
CA GLU A 172 -14.67 -1.14 -11.84
C GLU A 172 -13.45 -1.88 -11.25
N ASP A 173 -12.88 -2.84 -11.99
CA ASP A 173 -11.70 -3.61 -11.55
C ASP A 173 -10.49 -2.71 -11.24
N VAL A 174 -10.25 -1.68 -12.06
CA VAL A 174 -9.19 -0.69 -11.81
C VAL A 174 -9.50 0.13 -10.57
N CYS A 175 -10.75 0.56 -10.41
CA CYS A 175 -11.19 1.33 -9.26
C CYS A 175 -11.08 0.55 -7.95
N ASP A 176 -11.47 -0.73 -7.94
CA ASP A 176 -11.30 -1.63 -6.81
C ASP A 176 -9.82 -1.84 -6.47
N THR A 177 -8.97 -1.96 -7.49
CA THR A 177 -7.52 -2.08 -7.30
C THR A 177 -6.92 -0.81 -6.66
N LEU A 178 -7.32 0.38 -7.13
CA LEU A 178 -6.88 1.66 -6.55
C LEU A 178 -7.37 1.80 -5.11
N GLN A 179 -8.63 1.44 -4.87
CA GLN A 179 -9.25 1.48 -3.56
C GLN A 179 -8.53 0.52 -2.59
N GLY A 180 -8.22 -0.70 -3.02
CA GLY A 180 -7.41 -1.64 -2.26
C GLY A 180 -6.00 -1.11 -1.97
N THR A 181 -5.39 -0.38 -2.91
CA THR A 181 -4.08 0.27 -2.70
C THR A 181 -4.16 1.35 -1.61
N VAL A 182 -5.24 2.13 -1.57
CA VAL A 182 -5.49 3.09 -0.48
C VAL A 182 -5.64 2.39 0.86
N PHE A 183 -6.36 1.27 0.92
CA PHE A 183 -6.50 0.50 2.18
C PHE A 183 -5.17 -0.02 2.68
N VAL A 184 -4.35 -0.60 1.79
CA VAL A 184 -3.00 -1.06 2.13
C VAL A 184 -2.11 0.10 2.58
N ALA A 185 -2.21 1.27 1.93
CA ALA A 185 -1.46 2.46 2.32
C ALA A 185 -1.84 2.93 3.74
N ARG A 186 -3.14 3.02 4.05
CA ARG A 186 -3.64 3.36 5.39
C ARG A 186 -3.17 2.36 6.44
N GLU A 187 -3.23 1.06 6.15
CA GLU A 187 -2.70 0.03 7.04
C GLU A 187 -1.17 0.18 7.26
N THR A 188 -0.46 0.57 6.20
CA THR A 188 0.98 0.82 6.24
C THR A 188 1.33 2.02 7.11
N GLU A 189 0.55 3.11 7.06
CA GLU A 189 0.73 4.28 7.93
C GLU A 189 0.67 3.88 9.43
N GLN A 190 -0.30 3.03 9.79
CA GLN A 190 -0.41 2.49 11.14
C GLN A 190 0.82 1.68 11.55
N SER A 191 1.37 0.89 10.62
CA SER A 191 2.58 0.08 10.84
C SER A 191 3.85 0.93 10.99
N VAL A 192 3.98 1.99 10.20
CA VAL A 192 5.07 2.96 10.29
C VAL A 192 5.05 3.66 11.66
N LEU A 193 3.87 4.10 12.11
CA LEU A 193 3.72 4.74 13.41
C LEU A 193 4.17 3.82 14.56
N ARG A 194 3.70 2.57 14.59
CA ARG A 194 4.12 1.62 15.65
C ARG A 194 5.63 1.40 15.68
N THR A 195 6.25 1.32 14.50
CA THR A 195 7.72 1.22 14.39
C THR A 195 8.42 2.47 14.93
N ARG A 196 7.84 3.65 14.66
CA ARG A 196 8.34 4.94 15.13
C ARG A 196 8.25 5.05 16.66
N LEU A 197 7.09 4.75 17.23
CA LEU A 197 6.87 4.73 18.68
C LEU A 197 7.81 3.72 19.36
N CYS A 198 8.05 2.55 18.76
CA CYS A 198 9.07 1.62 19.26
C CYS A 198 10.49 2.19 19.22
N THR A 199 10.83 3.03 18.24
CA THR A 199 12.17 3.62 18.20
C THR A 199 12.36 4.66 19.31
N GLU A 200 11.28 5.34 19.68
CA GLU A 200 11.26 6.46 20.61
C GLU A 200 10.88 6.07 22.06
N TYR A 201 10.38 4.85 22.32
CA TYR A 201 9.81 4.49 23.63
C TYR A 201 10.77 4.63 24.82
N ARG A 202 12.08 4.57 24.58
CA ARG A 202 13.10 4.74 25.62
C ARG A 202 13.28 6.20 26.05
N GLU A 203 12.72 7.13 25.28
CA GLU A 203 12.70 8.56 25.55
C GLU A 203 11.25 9.07 25.47
N PRO A 204 10.34 8.70 26.38
CA PRO A 204 8.91 9.04 26.26
C PRO A 204 8.60 10.54 26.08
N ALA A 205 9.50 11.41 26.52
CA ALA A 205 9.41 12.86 26.32
C ALA A 205 9.46 13.29 24.84
N THR A 206 9.92 12.43 23.92
CA THR A 206 9.93 12.68 22.47
C THR A 206 8.63 12.25 21.80
N ILE A 207 7.78 11.49 22.50
CA ILE A 207 6.50 11.03 21.96
C ILE A 207 5.55 12.21 21.91
N VAL A 208 5.01 12.47 20.73
CA VAL A 208 4.07 13.57 20.54
C VAL A 208 2.78 13.28 21.32
N SER A 209 2.26 14.29 22.01
CA SER A 209 1.08 14.12 22.87
C SER A 209 -0.17 13.64 22.13
N ALA A 210 -0.27 13.91 20.82
CA ALA A 210 -1.35 13.42 19.97
C ALA A 210 -1.36 11.89 19.83
N CYS A 211 -0.26 11.21 20.17
CA CYS A 211 -0.11 9.75 20.07
C CYS A 211 -0.07 9.05 21.43
N SER A 212 -0.42 9.73 22.53
CA SER A 212 -0.33 9.14 23.89
C SER A 212 -1.12 7.85 24.02
N ASP A 213 -2.35 7.83 23.50
CA ASP A 213 -3.27 6.70 23.70
C ASP A 213 -2.77 5.45 22.96
N ILE A 214 -2.19 5.64 21.79
CA ILE A 214 -1.54 4.57 21.01
C ILE A 214 -0.27 4.10 21.72
N PHE A 215 0.52 5.03 22.26
CA PHE A 215 1.72 4.69 23.01
C PHE A 215 1.40 3.87 24.27
N ASP A 216 0.43 4.31 25.08
CA ASP A 216 0.02 3.63 26.30
C ASP A 216 -0.46 2.20 26.02
N ALA A 217 -1.15 1.99 24.89
CA ALA A 217 -1.56 0.66 24.45
C ALA A 217 -0.38 -0.22 23.98
N LEU A 218 0.68 0.38 23.42
CA LEU A 218 1.87 -0.34 22.94
C LEU A 218 2.91 -0.61 24.03
N GLU A 219 2.99 0.26 25.05
CA GLU A 219 4.05 0.25 26.06
C GLU A 219 4.28 -1.13 26.71
N PRO A 220 3.24 -1.89 27.12
CA PRO A 220 3.45 -3.20 27.73
C PRO A 220 4.21 -4.17 26.82
N GLU A 221 3.89 -4.17 25.52
CA GLU A 221 4.57 -5.01 24.53
C GLU A 221 5.97 -4.48 24.20
N LEU A 222 6.16 -3.16 24.17
CA LEU A 222 7.48 -2.52 23.98
C LEU A 222 8.44 -2.88 25.11
N VAL A 223 7.97 -2.88 26.36
CA VAL A 223 8.76 -3.31 27.52
C VAL A 223 9.10 -4.79 27.43
N LYS A 224 8.10 -5.64 27.12
CA LYS A 224 8.26 -7.08 26.98
C LYS A 224 9.24 -7.46 25.88
N PHE A 225 9.21 -6.76 24.75
CA PHE A 225 10.05 -7.01 23.58
C PHE A 225 11.20 -6.00 23.42
N SER A 226 11.63 -5.38 24.51
CA SER A 226 12.66 -4.33 24.55
C SER A 226 14.03 -4.69 23.96
N THR A 227 14.28 -5.98 23.74
CA THR A 227 15.51 -6.53 23.13
C THR A 227 15.38 -6.87 21.65
N LYS A 228 14.17 -6.79 21.09
CA LYS A 228 13.87 -7.06 19.68
C LYS A 228 14.05 -5.78 18.84
N THR A 229 14.21 -5.94 17.53
CA THR A 229 14.21 -4.81 16.60
C THR A 229 12.79 -4.28 16.40
N CYS A 230 12.65 -2.96 16.21
CA CYS A 230 11.35 -2.32 16.05
C CYS A 230 10.60 -2.71 14.77
N GLY A 231 11.26 -3.34 13.79
CA GLY A 231 10.61 -3.84 12.57
C GLY A 231 9.47 -4.84 12.84
N GLY A 232 9.52 -5.56 13.97
CA GLY A 232 8.43 -6.45 14.38
C GLY A 232 7.10 -5.72 14.65
N PHE A 233 7.15 -4.46 15.10
CA PHE A 233 5.97 -3.65 15.38
C PHE A 233 5.33 -3.05 14.11
N GLY A 234 6.07 -3.04 13.00
CA GLY A 234 5.58 -2.63 11.68
C GLY A 234 5.04 -3.78 10.83
N THR A 235 4.93 -4.99 11.38
CA THR A 235 4.44 -6.15 10.62
C THR A 235 2.91 -6.22 10.69
N GLY A 236 2.25 -6.15 9.54
CA GLY A 236 0.79 -6.36 9.41
C GLY A 236 0.35 -7.78 9.79
N PRO A 237 -0.95 -8.11 9.67
CA PRO A 237 -1.49 -9.41 10.07
C PRO A 237 -1.06 -10.55 9.14
N GLY A 238 -0.61 -10.23 7.91
CA GLY A 238 -0.24 -11.21 6.90
C GLY A 238 -1.44 -12.06 6.49
N SER A 239 -1.23 -13.34 6.22
CA SER A 239 -2.32 -14.26 5.82
C SER A 239 -3.17 -14.78 6.98
N ARG A 240 -3.14 -14.14 8.16
CA ARG A 240 -3.87 -14.59 9.35
C ARG A 240 -5.33 -14.18 9.27
N THR A 241 -6.22 -15.07 9.70
CA THR A 241 -7.64 -14.76 9.85
C THR A 241 -7.83 -13.79 11.02
N LEU A 242 -8.43 -12.64 10.75
CA LEU A 242 -8.79 -11.67 11.77
C LEU A 242 -10.04 -12.13 12.53
N PRO A 243 -10.17 -11.82 13.84
CA PRO A 243 -11.40 -12.04 14.58
C PRO A 243 -12.58 -11.35 13.87
N GLY A 244 -13.64 -12.10 13.60
CA GLY A 244 -14.81 -11.57 12.90
C GLY A 244 -15.77 -10.82 13.82
N CYS A 245 -16.34 -9.74 13.30
CA CYS A 245 -17.64 -9.23 13.73
C CYS A 245 -18.72 -9.79 12.82
N SER A 246 -19.89 -10.11 13.37
CA SER A 246 -20.98 -10.71 12.61
C SER A 246 -21.44 -9.83 11.43
N ALA A 247 -21.45 -10.43 10.23
CA ALA A 247 -22.12 -10.00 8.99
C ALA A 247 -21.59 -8.77 8.22
N SER A 248 -20.44 -8.93 7.56
CA SER A 248 -20.41 -8.74 6.10
C SER A 248 -19.37 -9.66 5.47
N THR A 249 -19.79 -10.37 4.43
CA THR A 249 -18.91 -11.05 3.47
C THR A 249 -17.89 -10.04 2.93
N ASP A 250 -16.69 -10.52 2.68
CA ASP A 250 -15.52 -9.75 2.19
C ASP A 250 -14.73 -9.03 3.28
N ALA A 251 -14.21 -9.83 4.22
CA ALA A 251 -12.99 -9.44 4.92
C ALA A 251 -11.90 -9.23 3.87
N ALA A 252 -11.33 -8.02 3.83
CA ALA A 252 -10.18 -7.72 3.01
C ALA A 252 -9.12 -8.79 3.26
N THR A 253 -8.82 -9.61 2.25
CA THR A 253 -7.61 -10.40 2.17
C THR A 253 -6.41 -9.44 2.05
N SER A 254 -6.11 -8.68 3.10
CA SER A 254 -4.92 -7.84 3.13
C SER A 254 -3.69 -8.73 3.35
N LEU A 255 -2.70 -8.60 2.46
CA LEU A 255 -1.36 -9.20 2.52
C LEU A 255 -1.20 -10.71 2.27
N GLY A 256 -2.20 -11.38 1.67
CA GLY A 256 -2.04 -12.74 1.17
C GLY A 256 -1.49 -12.80 -0.25
N SER A 257 -0.15 -12.90 -0.40
CA SER A 257 0.58 -13.22 -1.64
C SER A 257 1.05 -12.02 -2.48
N GLY A 258 2.27 -11.52 -2.25
CA GLY A 258 3.06 -10.91 -3.32
C GLY A 258 3.98 -9.73 -2.98
N TYR A 259 3.67 -8.93 -1.96
CA TYR A 259 4.51 -7.76 -1.66
C TYR A 259 5.67 -8.14 -0.75
N ASN A 260 6.78 -8.59 -1.36
CA ASN A 260 8.09 -8.45 -0.73
C ASN A 260 8.30 -6.96 -0.48
N LEU A 261 8.06 -6.54 0.76
CA LEU A 261 8.38 -5.22 1.29
C LEU A 261 9.90 -5.03 1.23
N PHE A 262 10.43 -4.65 0.07
CA PHE A 262 11.76 -4.07 -0.01
C PHE A 262 11.66 -2.70 0.66
N LEU A 263 12.09 -2.67 1.93
CA LEU A 263 12.44 -1.45 2.67
C LEU A 263 13.39 -0.61 1.82
N VAL A 264 12.86 0.36 1.09
CA VAL A 264 13.63 1.54 0.67
C VAL A 264 13.70 2.45 1.89
N LEU A 265 14.64 2.14 2.80
CA LEU A 265 15.11 3.12 3.77
C LEU A 265 15.79 4.22 2.97
N ALA A 266 15.05 5.30 2.68
CA ALA A 266 15.62 6.57 2.30
C ALA A 266 16.51 7.06 3.46
N SER A 267 17.80 6.78 3.37
CA SER A 267 18.83 7.37 4.23
C SER A 267 19.00 8.85 3.87
N SER A 268 18.09 9.69 4.35
CA SER A 268 18.25 11.14 4.39
C SER A 268 19.11 11.49 5.61
N ILE A 269 20.43 11.51 5.44
CA ILE A 269 21.33 12.17 6.40
C ILE A 269 21.21 13.68 6.17
N VAL A 270 20.52 14.33 7.10
CA VAL A 270 20.65 15.76 7.39
C VAL A 270 22.08 16.02 7.85
N GLY A 271 22.80 16.88 7.12
CA GLY A 271 24.19 17.25 7.40
C GLY A 271 24.42 18.74 7.23
N LEU A 272 23.83 19.52 8.15
CA LEU A 272 24.31 20.76 8.76
C LEU A 272 24.96 21.86 7.87
N LEU A 273 24.29 23.01 7.81
CA LEU A 273 24.87 24.34 7.64
C LEU A 273 26.03 24.58 8.63
N VAL A 274 27.17 25.09 8.16
CA VAL A 274 27.96 26.09 8.90
C VAL A 274 28.41 27.18 7.92
N LEU A 275 28.28 28.42 8.39
CA LEU A 275 28.46 29.70 7.73
C LEU A 275 29.93 30.06 7.40
N VAL A 276 30.03 30.99 6.42
CA VAL A 276 31.17 31.83 5.98
C VAL A 276 32.20 31.19 5.05
#